data_AF-F0GVE2-F1
#
_entry.id   AF-F0GVE2-F1
#
_cell.length_a   1.000
_cell.length_b   1.000
_cell.length_c   1.000
_cell.angle_alpha   90.00
_cell.angle_beta   90.00
_cell.angle_gamma   90.00
#
_symmetry.space_group_name_H-M   'P 1'
#
loop_
_entity.id
_entity.type
_entity.pdbx_description
1 polymer ?
#
loop_
_entity_poly.entity_id
_entity_poly.type
_entity_poly.pdbx_seq_one_letter_code
_entity_poly.pdbx_strand_id
1 'polypeptide(L)' 'MKIFLSIKNRWEKFLESLAKENKKSFGNERLDCCSLNKREYK' A
#
# COMPACT_ATOMS: atom_id res chain seq x y z
N MET A 1 17.20 14.45 16.84
CA MET A 1 18.48 13.82 16.44
C MET A 1 18.36 13.29 15.02
N LYS A 2 19.41 13.38 14.20
CA LYS A 2 19.39 13.04 12.76
C LYS A 2 18.91 11.60 12.44
N ILE A 3 19.08 10.67 13.38
CA ILE A 3 18.68 9.26 13.25
C ILE A 3 17.15 9.09 13.23
N PHE A 4 16.40 9.82 14.07
CA PHE A 4 14.94 9.75 14.05
C PHE A 4 14.36 10.28 12.73
N LEU A 5 15.01 11.29 12.14
CA LEU A 5 14.61 11.83 10.85
C LEU A 5 14.87 10.85 9.71
N SER A 6 16.00 10.14 9.71
CA SER A 6 16.29 9.14 8.66
C SER A 6 15.35 7.93 8.73
N ILE A 7 15.00 7.46 9.93
CA ILE A 7 14.01 6.40 10.12
C ILE A 7 12.64 6.84 9.61
N LYS A 8 12.21 8.06 9.97
CA LYS A 8 10.94 8.63 9.49
C LYS A 8 10.90 8.70 7.96
N ASN A 9 11.94 9.23 7.32
CA ASN A 9 12.00 9.35 5.87
C ASN A 9 11.98 7.98 5.17
N ARG A 10 12.63 6.97 5.74
CA ARG A 10 12.61 5.60 5.20
C ARG A 10 11.21 4.97 5.34
N TRP A 11 10.54 5.21 6.45
CA TRP A 11 9.18 4.75 6.68
C TRP A 11 8.18 5.40 5.73
N GLU A 12 8.27 6.71 5.51
CA GLU A 12 7.42 7.44 4.57
C GLU A 12 7.60 6.93 3.13
N LYS A 13 8.84 6.72 2.68
CA LYS A 13 9.12 6.12 1.36
C LYS A 13 8.56 4.69 1.23
N PHE A 14 8.64 3.90 2.29
CA PHE A 14 8.07 2.55 2.30
C PHE A 14 6.54 2.61 2.15
N LEU A 15 5.87 3.47 2.90
CA LEU A 15 4.42 3.64 2.81
C LEU A 15 3.98 4.15 1.43
N GLU A 16 4.73 5.07 0.83
CA GLU A 16 4.47 5.57 -0.52
C GLU A 16 4.58 4.45 -1.57
N SER A 17 5.63 3.62 -1.48
CA SER A 17 5.80 2.45 -2.36
C SER A 17 4.68 1.44 -2.17
N LEU A 18 4.29 1.16 -0.93
CA LEU A 18 3.20 0.24 -0.62
C LEU A 18 1.87 0.74 -1.17
N ALA A 19 1.56 2.03 -1.00
CA ALA A 19 0.35 2.64 -1.53
C ALA A 19 0.29 2.57 -3.07
N LYS A 20 1.42 2.82 -3.74
CA LYS A 20 1.54 2.72 -5.20
C LYS A 20 1.28 1.31 -5.71
N GLU A 21 1.90 0.30 -5.08
CA GLU A 21 1.69 -1.10 -5.48
C GLU A 21 0.28 -1.59 -5.13
N ASN A 22 -0.30 -1.16 -4.01
CA ASN A 22 -1.69 -1.47 -3.68
C ASN A 22 -2.65 -0.89 -4.73
N LYS A 23 -2.47 0.37 -5.13
CA LYS A 23 -3.29 1.01 -6.17
C LYS A 23 -3.14 0.30 -7.53
N LYS A 24 -1.93 -0.13 -7.88
CA LYS A 24 -1.68 -0.89 -9.11
C LYS A 24 -2.34 -2.27 -9.08
N SER A 25 -2.26 -2.95 -7.94
CA SER A 25 -2.72 -4.33 -7.80
C SER A 25 -4.23 -4.42 -7.62
N PHE A 26 -4.82 -3.50 -6.88
CA PHE A 26 -6.21 -3.58 -6.40
C PHE A 26 -7.09 -2.39 -6.82
N GLY A 27 -6.51 -1.35 -7.44
CA GLY A 27 -7.24 -0.14 -7.82
C GLY A 27 -7.48 0.79 -6.62
N ASN A 28 -8.52 1.63 -6.72
CA ASN A 28 -8.90 2.57 -5.65
C ASN A 28 -9.99 2.00 -4.73
N GLU A 29 -10.36 0.72 -4.90
CA GLU A 29 -11.38 0.10 -4.07
C GLU A 29 -10.84 -0.26 -2.68
N ARG A 30 -11.75 -0.39 -1.72
CA ARG A 30 -11.39 -0.90 -0.40
C ARG A 30 -10.93 -2.35 -0.55
N LEU A 31 -9.85 -2.69 0.15
CA LEU A 31 -9.37 -4.06 0.28
C LEU A 31 -10.25 -4.82 1.28
N ASP A 32 -11.54 -4.93 0.97
CA ASP A 32 -12.44 -5.82 1.70
C ASP A 32 -12.44 -7.22 1.07
N CYS A 33 -12.77 -8.23 1.89
CA CYS A 33 -12.77 -9.63 1.47
C CYS A 33 -13.63 -9.87 0.23
N CYS A 34 -14.74 -9.14 0.09
CA CYS A 34 -15.63 -9.28 -1.06
C CYS A 34 -15.00 -8.73 -2.35
N SER A 35 -14.30 -7.60 -2.28
CA SER A 35 -13.68 -6.92 -3.43
C SER A 35 -12.39 -7.61 -3.88
N LEU A 36 -11.63 -8.19 -2.94
CA LEU A 36 -10.43 -8.96 -3.24
C LEU A 36 -10.75 -10.27 -3.98
N ASN A 37 -11.83 -10.97 -3.60
CA ASN A 37 -12.17 -12.28 -4.17
C ASN A 37 -12.93 -12.20 -5.50
N LYS A 38 -13.37 -11.02 -5.95
CA LYS A 38 -14.11 -10.86 -7.22
C LYS A 38 -13.33 -11.32 -8.47
N ARG A 39 -11.99 -11.39 -8.40
CA ARG A 39 -11.16 -11.86 -9.52
C ARG A 39 -11.10 -13.37 -9.67
N GLU A 40 -11.43 -14.14 -8.63
CA GLU A 40 -11.41 -15.62 -8.71
C GLU A 40 -12.69 -16.21 -9.34
N TYR A 41 -13.75 -15.42 -9.49
CA TYR A 41 -15.05 -15.89 -9.98
C TYR A 41 -15.36 -15.50 -11.45
N LYS A 42 -14.33 -15.27 -12.28
CA LYS A 42 -14.50 -15.01 -13.72
C LYS A 42 -13.81 -16.05 -14.59
#